data_AF-A0A6J7T3F8-F1
#
_entry.id   AF-A0A6J7T3F8-F1
#
_cell.length_a   1.000
_cell.length_b   1.000
_cell.length_c   1.000
_cell.angle_alpha   90.00
_cell.angle_beta   90.00
_cell.angle_gamma   90.00
#
_symmetry.space_group_name_H-M   'P 1'
#
loop_
_entity.id
_entity.type
_entity.pdbx_description
1 polymer ?
#
loop_
_entity_poly.entity_id
_entity_poly.type
_entity_poly.pdbx_seq_one_letter_code
_entity_poly.pdbx_strand_id
1 'polypeptide(L)'
;MHPHESPAVMTIPMMVLAFGSVFGGMAMLFLGDIEHWLEPVTGFAQPDHSVSNAVLIPVTLAVVLIGAGYAWLRYGRRPVPVVAPTNVSLLTKAARADAFGDAINEAVFMRPGQYLTRSLTWFDSKAIDGSIGGLAAAIGGLSARTRRLQNGYVRSYALTMLGGAVLIALVLLLVRL
;
A
#
# COMPACT_ATOMS: atom_id res chain seq x y z
N MET A 1 15.69 16.86 33.44
CA MET A 1 15.07 15.52 33.34
C MET A 1 16.12 14.51 33.78
N HIS A 2 15.94 13.87 34.92
CA HIS A 2 16.87 12.82 35.35
C HIS A 2 16.54 11.55 34.58
N PRO A 3 17.52 10.92 33.91
CA PRO A 3 17.33 9.59 33.35
C PRO A 3 16.90 8.66 34.48
N HIS A 4 15.75 8.02 34.32
CA HIS A 4 15.27 6.97 35.22
C HIS A 4 15.33 5.65 34.47
N GLU A 5 15.51 4.58 35.21
CA GLU A 5 15.51 3.24 34.66
C GLU A 5 14.14 2.91 34.05
N SER A 6 14.15 2.14 32.96
CA SER A 6 12.92 1.70 32.30
C SER A 6 12.09 0.80 33.24
N PRO A 7 10.75 0.95 33.26
CA PRO A 7 9.88 0.08 34.04
C PRO A 7 10.06 -1.40 33.72
N ALA A 8 9.77 -2.28 34.67
CA ALA A 8 9.94 -3.73 34.54
C ALA A 8 9.24 -4.32 33.30
N VAL A 9 8.12 -3.72 32.86
CA VAL A 9 7.37 -4.12 31.65
C VAL A 9 8.21 -4.00 30.37
N MET A 10 9.21 -3.13 30.33
CA MET A 10 10.16 -3.04 29.20
C MET A 10 11.45 -3.82 29.46
N THR A 11 11.98 -3.76 30.68
CA THR A 11 13.28 -4.35 31.00
C THR A 11 13.24 -5.89 30.97
N ILE A 12 12.15 -6.52 31.43
CA ILE A 12 12.00 -7.98 31.43
C ILE A 12 12.03 -8.56 30.00
N PRO A 13 11.23 -8.07 29.03
CA PRO A 13 11.35 -8.52 27.63
C PRO A 13 12.76 -8.37 27.06
N MET A 14 13.44 -7.25 27.33
CA MET A 14 14.81 -7.05 26.84
C MET A 14 15.80 -8.05 27.45
N MET A 15 15.67 -8.38 28.73
CA MET A 15 16.52 -9.39 29.38
C MET A 15 16.32 -10.77 28.76
N VAL A 16 15.06 -11.16 28.50
CA VAL A 16 14.74 -12.45 27.86
C VAL A 16 15.33 -12.50 26.44
N LEU A 17 15.20 -11.43 25.66
CA LEU A 17 15.79 -11.34 24.33
C LEU A 17 17.32 -11.35 24.34
N ALA A 18 17.94 -10.67 25.31
CA ALA A 18 19.39 -10.65 25.49
C ALA A 18 19.92 -12.05 25.86
N PHE A 19 19.24 -12.77 26.76
CA PHE A 19 19.56 -14.16 27.08
C PHE A 19 19.50 -15.04 25.83
N GLY A 20 18.42 -14.93 25.05
CA GLY A 20 18.28 -15.63 23.77
C GLY A 20 19.39 -15.30 22.77
N SER A 21 19.84 -14.04 22.72
CA SER A 21 20.91 -13.60 21.80
C SER A 21 22.29 -14.12 22.20
N VAL A 22 22.58 -14.21 23.50
CA VAL A 22 23.86 -14.73 24.01
C VAL A 22 23.95 -16.25 23.82
N PHE A 23 22.87 -16.97 24.15
CA PHE A 23 22.90 -18.44 24.19
C PHE A 23 22.34 -19.10 22.94
N GLY A 24 21.60 -18.38 22.08
CA GLY A 24 20.91 -18.96 20.92
C GLY A 24 21.86 -19.65 19.94
N GLY A 25 22.99 -19.03 19.61
CA GLY A 25 24.02 -19.64 18.77
C GLY A 25 24.68 -20.86 19.42
N MET A 26 24.88 -20.83 20.74
CA MET A 26 25.43 -21.96 21.49
C MET A 26 24.43 -23.12 21.58
N ALA A 27 23.14 -22.82 21.73
CA ALA A 27 22.08 -23.82 21.82
C ALA A 27 22.00 -24.69 20.55
N MET A 28 22.33 -24.14 19.38
CA MET A 28 22.40 -24.88 18.11
C MET A 28 23.43 -26.01 18.13
N LEU A 29 24.51 -25.89 18.91
CA LEU A 29 25.49 -26.97 19.07
C LEU A 29 24.91 -28.20 19.76
N PHE A 30 23.82 -28.03 20.53
CA PHE A 30 23.18 -29.10 21.30
C PHE A 30 21.83 -29.56 20.71
N LEU A 31 21.08 -28.64 20.08
CA LEU A 31 19.74 -28.89 19.55
C LEU A 31 19.76 -29.54 18.16
N GLY A 32 20.89 -29.47 17.45
CA GLY A 32 21.06 -30.05 16.12
C GLY A 32 21.22 -29.01 15.02
N ASP A 33 21.66 -29.49 13.87
CA ASP A 33 22.05 -28.68 12.72
C ASP A 33 20.83 -28.25 11.88
N ILE A 34 20.67 -26.93 11.71
CA ILE A 34 19.62 -26.35 10.86
C ILE A 34 19.79 -26.81 9.40
N GLU A 35 21.02 -27.04 8.93
CA GLU A 35 21.28 -27.41 7.53
C GLU A 35 20.60 -28.74 7.19
N HIS A 36 20.77 -29.74 8.05
CA HIS A 36 20.09 -31.04 7.91
C HIS A 36 18.58 -30.96 8.13
N TRP A 37 18.10 -30.05 8.98
CA TRP A 37 16.66 -29.85 9.19
C TRP A 37 15.96 -29.22 7.97
N LEU A 38 16.63 -28.31 7.27
CA LEU A 38 16.10 -27.62 6.07
C LEU A 38 16.28 -28.41 4.77
N GLU A 39 17.21 -29.37 4.75
CA GLU A 39 17.52 -30.22 3.60
C GLU A 39 16.31 -30.74 2.81
N PRO A 40 15.22 -31.24 3.44
CA PRO A 40 14.07 -31.76 2.70
C PRO A 40 13.34 -30.71 1.84
N VAL A 41 13.48 -29.43 2.15
CA VAL A 41 12.80 -28.32 1.46
C VAL A 41 13.76 -27.56 0.54
N THR A 42 15.01 -27.37 0.95
CA THR A 42 15.99 -26.59 0.18
C THR A 42 16.84 -27.45 -0.76
N GLY A 43 16.91 -28.76 -0.52
CA GLY A 43 17.95 -29.63 -1.07
C GLY A 43 19.29 -29.41 -0.38
N PHE A 44 20.17 -30.41 -0.42
CA PHE A 44 21.54 -30.29 0.10
C PHE A 44 22.47 -29.80 -1.01
N ALA A 45 23.05 -28.62 -0.81
CA ALA A 45 24.21 -28.17 -1.57
C ALA A 45 25.39 -28.15 -0.60
N GLN A 46 26.41 -28.98 -0.82
CA GLN A 46 27.62 -28.90 -0.01
C GLN A 46 28.23 -27.50 -0.16
N PRO A 47 28.49 -26.77 0.93
CA PRO A 47 29.12 -25.47 0.85
C PRO A 47 30.55 -25.62 0.31
N ASP A 48 30.75 -25.27 -0.96
CA ASP A 48 32.07 -25.27 -1.59
C ASP A 48 32.81 -23.99 -1.15
N HIS A 49 33.28 -23.98 0.10
CA HIS A 49 34.03 -22.86 0.64
C HIS A 49 35.48 -22.95 0.16
N SER A 50 35.83 -22.13 -0.84
CA SER A 50 37.21 -21.97 -1.32
C SER A 50 38.18 -21.44 -0.25
N VAL A 51 37.67 -20.90 0.85
CA VAL A 51 38.44 -20.39 1.99
C VAL A 51 37.96 -21.07 3.28
N SER A 52 38.91 -21.56 4.08
CA SER A 52 38.60 -22.22 5.35
C SER A 52 37.90 -21.29 6.35
N ASN A 53 36.88 -21.81 7.04
CA ASN A 53 36.19 -21.11 8.13
C ASN A 53 37.15 -20.65 9.25
N ALA A 54 38.24 -21.39 9.48
CA ALA A 54 39.28 -21.01 10.44
C ALA A 54 39.98 -19.69 10.08
N VAL A 55 39.93 -19.28 8.80
CA VAL A 55 40.44 -17.98 8.32
C VAL A 55 39.32 -16.94 8.26
N LEU A 56 38.14 -17.32 7.77
CA LEU A 56 37.01 -16.39 7.63
C LEU A 56 36.52 -15.85 8.99
N ILE A 57 36.41 -16.69 10.02
CA ILE A 57 35.94 -16.29 11.35
C ILE A 57 36.83 -15.19 11.97
N PRO A 58 38.16 -15.35 12.11
CA PRO A 58 38.99 -14.30 12.69
C PRO A 58 39.06 -13.05 11.81
N VAL A 59 39.02 -13.19 10.48
CA VAL A 59 39.04 -12.04 9.57
C VAL A 59 37.77 -11.21 9.72
N THR A 60 36.59 -11.84 9.70
CA THR A 60 35.31 -11.15 9.88
C THR A 60 35.23 -10.50 11.26
N LEU A 61 35.65 -11.19 12.33
CA LEU A 61 35.71 -10.64 13.67
C LEU A 61 36.66 -9.42 13.74
N ALA A 62 37.83 -9.49 13.11
CA ALA A 62 38.76 -8.37 13.06
C ALA A 62 38.16 -7.16 12.34
N VAL A 63 37.48 -7.35 11.21
CA VAL A 63 36.80 -6.27 10.48
C VAL A 63 35.73 -5.60 11.35
N VAL A 64 34.91 -6.39 12.05
CA VAL A 64 33.88 -5.87 12.97
C VAL A 64 34.52 -5.07 14.12
N LEU A 65 35.56 -5.61 14.75
CA LEU A 65 36.26 -4.93 15.86
C LEU A 65 36.93 -3.63 15.40
N ILE A 66 37.53 -3.61 14.22
CA ILE A 66 38.12 -2.40 13.63
C ILE A 66 37.02 -1.35 13.37
N GLY A 67 35.89 -1.76 12.80
CA GLY A 67 34.75 -0.88 12.56
C GLY A 67 34.17 -0.29 13.85
N ALA A 68 33.94 -1.12 14.86
CA ALA A 68 33.46 -0.70 16.18
C ALA A 68 34.46 0.23 16.89
N GLY A 69 35.75 -0.11 16.84
CA GLY A 69 36.83 0.73 17.37
C GLY A 69 36.89 2.09 16.68
N TYR A 70 36.81 2.12 15.35
CA TYR A 70 36.76 3.37 14.59
C TYR A 70 35.54 4.23 14.97
N ALA A 71 34.36 3.62 15.10
CA ALA A 71 33.15 4.31 15.54
C ALA A 71 33.30 4.90 16.95
N TRP A 72 33.86 4.15 17.89
CA TRP A 72 34.14 4.63 19.25
C TRP A 72 35.11 5.82 19.25
N LEU A 73 36.20 5.73 18.50
CA LEU A 73 37.18 6.81 18.39
C LEU A 73 36.57 8.10 17.78
N ARG A 74 35.64 7.96 16.83
CA ARG A 74 35.03 9.09 16.13
C ARG A 74 33.88 9.74 16.89
N TYR A 75 32.99 8.92 17.47
CA TYR A 75 31.73 9.37 18.07
C TYR A 75 31.68 9.22 19.59
N GLY A 76 32.36 8.23 20.15
CA GLY A 76 32.38 8.00 21.60
C GLY A 76 33.36 8.92 22.34
N ARG A 77 34.51 9.25 21.73
CA ARG A 77 35.55 10.09 22.34
C ARG A 77 35.45 11.58 22.04
N ARG A 78 34.54 12.00 21.15
CA ARG A 78 34.40 13.40 20.73
C ARG A 78 32.95 13.84 20.88
N PRO A 79 32.69 15.09 21.31
CA PRO A 79 31.34 15.61 21.34
C PRO A 79 30.78 15.64 19.91
N VAL A 80 29.65 14.98 19.70
CA VAL A 80 28.95 14.99 18.40
C VAL A 80 28.17 16.31 18.30
N PRO A 81 28.31 17.07 17.19
CA PRO A 81 27.56 18.30 17.00
C PRO A 81 26.05 18.07 17.10
N VAL A 82 25.36 18.94 17.84
CA VAL A 82 23.90 18.87 18.01
C VAL A 82 23.17 19.14 16.69
N VAL A 83 23.77 19.95 15.82
CA VAL A 83 23.23 20.26 14.49
C VAL A 83 24.01 19.48 13.45
N ALA A 84 23.28 18.77 12.58
CA ALA A 84 23.88 18.01 11.50
C ALA A 84 24.66 18.95 10.55
N PRO A 85 25.94 18.66 10.26
CA PRO A 85 26.72 19.46 9.32
C PRO A 85 26.07 19.48 7.93
N THR A 86 25.91 20.66 7.34
CA THR A 86 25.28 20.84 6.01
C THR A 86 26.26 20.63 4.86
N ASN A 87 27.54 20.94 5.07
CA ASN A 87 28.61 20.71 4.10
C ASN A 87 29.17 19.29 4.23
N VAL A 88 28.52 18.32 3.58
CA VAL A 88 28.95 16.92 3.57
C VAL A 88 29.03 16.37 2.15
N SER A 89 29.79 15.29 1.98
CA SER A 89 29.93 14.60 0.70
C SER A 89 28.59 14.10 0.18
N LEU A 90 28.50 13.89 -1.14
CA LEU A 90 27.30 13.36 -1.79
C LEU A 90 26.88 12.01 -1.20
N LEU A 91 27.83 11.14 -0.87
CA LEU A 91 27.57 9.85 -0.22
C LEU A 91 26.92 10.02 1.15
N THR A 92 27.37 10.99 1.95
CA THR A 92 26.76 11.29 3.24
C THR A 92 25.38 11.91 3.08
N LYS A 93 25.15 12.75 2.06
CA LYS A 93 23.81 13.26 1.75
C LYS A 93 22.85 12.13 1.37
N ALA A 94 23.31 11.21 0.50
CA ALA A 94 22.53 10.05 0.08
C ALA A 94 22.22 9.13 1.27
N ALA A 95 23.20 8.77 2.09
CA ALA A 95 23.00 7.94 3.27
C ALA A 95 22.03 8.57 4.29
N ARG A 96 22.02 9.91 4.41
CA ARG A 96 21.05 10.64 5.26
C ARG A 96 19.64 10.67 4.68
N ALA A 97 19.49 10.54 3.37
CA ALA A 97 18.21 10.51 2.67
C ALA A 97 17.74 9.06 2.40
N ASP A 98 18.23 8.09 3.19
CA ASP A 98 17.97 6.65 3.01
C ASP A 98 18.22 6.17 1.56
N ALA A 99 19.37 6.59 1.01
CA ALA A 99 19.74 6.37 -0.39
C ALA A 99 18.68 6.85 -1.42
N PHE A 100 17.83 7.81 -1.04
CA PHE A 100 16.68 8.32 -1.79
C PHE A 100 15.55 7.30 -2.01
N GLY A 101 15.53 6.19 -1.27
CA GLY A 101 14.49 5.17 -1.38
C GLY A 101 13.08 5.75 -1.17
N ASP A 102 12.89 6.51 -0.10
CA ASP A 102 11.63 7.19 0.20
C ASP A 102 11.24 8.19 -0.89
N ALA A 103 12.19 9.01 -1.35
CA ALA A 103 11.92 10.03 -2.36
C ALA A 103 11.49 9.43 -3.70
N ILE A 104 12.13 8.33 -4.11
CA ILE A 104 11.74 7.56 -5.30
C ILE A 104 10.36 6.95 -5.08
N ASN A 105 10.12 6.33 -3.93
CA ASN A 105 8.82 5.74 -3.64
C ASN A 105 7.68 6.77 -3.70
N GLU A 106 7.93 7.92 -3.08
CA GLU A 106 6.96 9.01 -3.00
C GLU A 106 6.66 9.59 -4.39
N ALA A 107 7.70 9.87 -5.17
CA ALA A 107 7.57 10.52 -6.47
C ALA A 107 7.02 9.59 -7.56
N VAL A 108 7.42 8.32 -7.55
CA VAL A 108 7.12 7.36 -8.62
C VAL A 108 5.87 6.55 -8.31
N PHE A 109 5.63 6.16 -7.06
CA PHE A 109 4.52 5.28 -6.71
C PHE A 109 3.43 6.00 -5.92
N MET A 110 3.78 6.63 -4.79
CA MET A 110 2.78 7.19 -3.87
C MET A 110 1.96 8.32 -4.50
N ARG A 111 2.61 9.40 -4.95
CA ARG A 111 1.91 10.59 -5.49
C ARG A 111 1.12 10.25 -6.76
N PRO A 112 1.68 9.56 -7.77
CA PRO A 112 0.92 9.19 -8.96
C PRO A 112 -0.25 8.26 -8.64
N GLY A 113 -0.06 7.29 -7.73
CA GLY A 113 -1.13 6.42 -7.26
C GLY A 113 -2.28 7.19 -6.62
N GLN A 114 -1.98 8.18 -5.78
CA GLN A 114 -3.01 9.04 -5.18
C GLN A 114 -3.79 9.84 -6.24
N TYR A 115 -3.12 10.39 -7.26
CA TYR A 115 -3.81 11.11 -8.35
C TYR A 115 -4.67 10.16 -9.18
N LEU A 116 -4.20 8.94 -9.45
CA LEU A 116 -4.96 7.94 -10.17
C LEU A 116 -6.24 7.55 -9.41
N THR A 117 -6.12 7.25 -8.11
CA THR A 117 -7.28 6.93 -7.27
C THR A 117 -8.28 8.09 -7.22
N ARG A 118 -7.81 9.33 -7.01
CA ARG A 118 -8.69 10.51 -7.00
C ARG A 118 -9.41 10.70 -8.34
N SER A 119 -8.72 10.46 -9.45
CA SER A 119 -9.30 10.57 -10.79
C SER A 119 -10.36 9.49 -11.04
N LEU A 120 -10.11 8.26 -10.59
CA LEU A 120 -11.06 7.14 -10.68
C LEU A 120 -12.31 7.42 -9.85
N THR A 121 -12.17 7.86 -8.59
CA THR A 121 -13.32 8.19 -7.74
C THR A 121 -14.12 9.38 -8.28
N TRP A 122 -13.44 10.39 -8.84
CA TRP A 122 -14.12 11.50 -9.51
C TRP A 122 -14.89 11.03 -10.75
N PHE A 123 -14.30 10.15 -11.55
CA PHE A 123 -14.96 9.59 -12.74
C PHE A 123 -16.19 8.76 -12.36
N ASP A 124 -16.08 7.90 -11.35
CA ASP A 124 -17.20 7.10 -10.84
C ASP A 124 -18.36 7.97 -10.36
N SER A 125 -18.09 8.89 -9.43
CA SER A 125 -19.11 9.78 -8.87
C SER A 125 -19.72 10.76 -9.89
N LYS A 126 -18.97 11.19 -10.92
CA LYS A 126 -19.47 12.19 -11.87
C LYS A 126 -20.03 11.59 -13.15
N ALA A 127 -19.34 10.61 -13.72
CA ALA A 127 -19.74 9.98 -14.97
C ALA A 127 -20.72 8.84 -14.71
N ILE A 128 -20.36 7.89 -13.84
CA ILE A 128 -21.17 6.69 -13.60
C ILE A 128 -22.44 7.08 -12.84
N ASP A 129 -22.32 7.58 -11.60
CA ASP A 129 -23.48 7.98 -10.79
C ASP A 129 -24.29 9.08 -11.48
N GLY A 130 -23.61 10.04 -12.11
CA GLY A 130 -24.26 11.11 -12.86
C GLY A 130 -25.10 10.60 -14.03
N SER A 131 -24.61 9.59 -14.77
CA SER A 131 -25.36 8.98 -15.87
C SER A 131 -26.59 8.23 -15.37
N ILE A 132 -26.46 7.48 -14.28
CA ILE A 132 -27.56 6.72 -13.67
C ILE A 132 -28.62 7.69 -13.12
N GLY A 133 -28.19 8.73 -12.39
CA GLY A 133 -29.07 9.77 -11.87
C GLY A 133 -29.79 10.53 -12.99
N GLY A 134 -29.10 10.82 -14.09
CA GLY A 134 -29.68 11.44 -15.28
C GLY A 134 -30.76 10.57 -15.94
N LEU A 135 -30.50 9.27 -16.10
CA LEU A 135 -31.48 8.32 -16.62
C LEU A 135 -32.71 8.21 -15.71
N ALA A 136 -32.50 8.11 -14.40
CA ALA A 136 -33.59 8.08 -13.43
C ALA A 136 -34.44 9.36 -13.49
N ALA A 137 -33.80 10.54 -13.58
CA ALA A 137 -34.48 11.82 -13.72
C ALA A 137 -35.27 11.92 -15.04
N ALA A 138 -34.72 11.41 -16.14
CA ALA A 138 -35.40 11.39 -17.44
C ALA A 138 -36.65 10.50 -17.40
N ILE A 139 -36.54 9.29 -16.86
CA ILE A 139 -37.68 8.36 -16.71
C ILE A 139 -38.72 8.96 -15.75
N GLY A 140 -38.29 9.51 -14.62
CA GLY A 140 -39.16 10.16 -13.64
C GLY A 140 -39.89 11.37 -14.22
N GLY A 141 -39.19 12.19 -15.01
CA GLY A 141 -39.74 13.34 -15.73
C GLY A 141 -40.77 12.93 -16.78
N LEU A 142 -40.47 11.92 -17.59
CA LEU A 142 -41.40 11.37 -18.58
C LEU A 142 -42.65 10.81 -17.90
N SER A 143 -42.47 10.02 -16.83
CA SER A 143 -43.57 9.47 -16.04
C SER A 143 -44.45 10.56 -15.43
N ALA A 144 -43.85 11.63 -14.91
CA ALA A 144 -44.59 12.76 -14.37
C ALA A 144 -45.36 13.54 -15.44
N ARG A 145 -44.81 13.67 -16.66
CA ARG A 145 -45.50 14.29 -17.81
C ARG A 145 -46.67 13.44 -18.27
N THR A 146 -46.45 12.13 -18.46
CA THR A 146 -47.49 11.17 -18.85
C THR A 146 -48.62 11.12 -17.82
N ARG A 147 -48.30 11.20 -16.52
CA ARG A 147 -49.31 11.25 -15.46
C ARG A 147 -50.27 12.44 -15.59
N ARG A 148 -49.82 13.58 -16.12
CA ARG A 148 -50.71 14.75 -16.35
C ARG A 148 -51.73 14.53 -17.47
N LEU A 149 -51.47 13.61 -18.40
CA LEU A 149 -52.44 13.23 -19.44
C LEU A 149 -53.60 12.40 -18.87
N GLN A 150 -53.38 11.73 -17.73
CA GLN A 150 -54.38 10.95 -17.00
C GLN A 150 -55.13 11.86 -16.01
N ASN A 151 -55.96 12.77 -16.53
CA ASN A 151 -56.61 13.83 -15.75
C ASN A 151 -57.96 13.44 -15.11
N GLY A 152 -58.43 12.19 -15.27
CA GLY A 152 -59.67 11.70 -14.66
C GLY A 152 -60.98 12.23 -15.27
N TYR A 153 -60.92 13.11 -16.27
CA TYR A 153 -62.11 13.66 -16.92
C TYR A 153 -62.58 12.79 -18.08
N VAL A 154 -63.79 12.23 -17.96
CA VAL A 154 -64.40 11.34 -18.97
C VAL A 154 -64.41 11.93 -20.38
N ARG A 155 -64.64 13.25 -20.52
CA ARG A 155 -64.63 13.95 -21.82
C ARG A 155 -63.26 13.88 -22.51
N SER A 156 -62.17 14.01 -21.76
CA SER A 156 -60.80 13.90 -22.28
C SER A 156 -60.55 12.49 -22.80
N TYR A 157 -60.98 11.46 -22.06
CA TYR A 157 -60.85 10.06 -22.48
C TYR A 157 -61.66 9.76 -23.75
N ALA A 158 -62.90 10.23 -23.84
CA ALA A 158 -63.73 10.05 -25.03
C ALA A 158 -63.08 10.66 -26.29
N LEU A 159 -62.51 11.86 -26.18
CA LEU A 159 -61.74 12.50 -27.25
C LEU A 159 -60.52 11.66 -27.67
N THR A 160 -59.75 11.14 -26.71
CA THR A 160 -58.58 10.29 -27.02
C THR A 160 -58.96 8.97 -27.67
N MET A 161 -60.06 8.35 -27.26
CA MET A 161 -60.56 7.10 -27.86
C MET A 161 -61.02 7.31 -29.30
N LEU A 162 -61.79 8.37 -29.55
CA LEU A 162 -62.27 8.71 -30.90
C LEU A 162 -61.09 9.04 -31.83
N GLY A 163 -60.14 9.85 -31.35
CA GLY A 163 -58.90 10.13 -32.09
C GLY A 163 -58.10 8.86 -32.41
N GLY A 164 -57.96 7.95 -31.44
CA GLY A 164 -57.31 6.65 -31.64
C GLY A 164 -58.00 5.78 -32.70
N ALA A 165 -59.34 5.72 -32.69
CA ALA A 165 -60.12 4.95 -33.66
C ALA A 165 -59.95 5.49 -35.10
N VAL A 166 -59.99 6.82 -35.27
CA VAL A 166 -59.76 7.46 -36.58
C VAL A 166 -58.34 7.19 -37.08
N LEU A 167 -57.35 7.26 -36.19
CA LEU A 167 -55.94 7.03 -36.55
C LEU A 167 -55.70 5.59 -36.97
N ILE A 168 -56.28 4.61 -36.25
CA ILE A 168 -56.22 3.19 -36.64
C ILE A 168 -56.90 2.97 -38.00
N ALA A 169 -58.08 3.56 -38.22
CA ALA A 169 -58.78 3.45 -39.50
C ALA A 169 -57.95 4.00 -40.67
N LEU A 170 -57.28 5.15 -40.48
CA LEU A 170 -56.36 5.75 -41.45
C LEU A 170 -55.16 4.85 -41.74
N VAL A 171 -54.50 4.31 -40.70
CA VAL A 171 -53.35 3.39 -40.88
C VAL A 171 -53.77 2.14 -41.66
N LEU A 172 -54.92 1.54 -41.34
CA LEU A 172 -55.43 0.38 -42.05
C LEU A 172 -55.77 0.67 -43.52
N LEU A 173 -56.28 1.87 -43.80
CA LEU A 173 -56.53 2.34 -45.16
C LEU A 173 -55.22 2.53 -45.94
N LEU A 174 -54.20 3.11 -45.31
CA LEU A 174 -52.88 3.32 -45.93
C LEU A 174 -52.12 2.01 -46.18
N VAL A 175 -52.29 0.99 -45.34
CA VAL A 175 -51.64 -0.33 -45.52
C VAL A 175 -52.37 -1.18 -46.57
N ARG A 176 -53.65 -0.89 -46.87
CA ARG A 176 -54.43 -1.56 -47.92
C ARG A 176 -54.27 -0.94 -49.32
N LEU A 177 -53.60 0.20 -49.42
CA LEU A 177 -53.17 0.84 -50.67
C LEU A 177 -51.76 0.37 -51.04
#